data_AF-A0A522CV83-F1
#
_entry.id   AF-A0A522CV83-F1
#
_cell.length_a   1.000
_cell.length_b   1.000
_cell.length_c   1.000
_cell.angle_alpha   90.00
_cell.angle_beta   90.00
_cell.angle_gamma   90.00
#
_symmetry.space_group_name_H-M   'P 1'
#
loop_
_entity.id
_entity.type
_entity.pdbx_description
1 polymer ?
#
loop_
_entity_poly.entity_id
_entity_poly.type
_entity_poly.pdbx_seq_one_letter_code
_entity_poly.pdbx_strand_id
1 'polypeptide(L)'
;MAVTLRKLAASIGLAFSDGTSAQTLVGTDFVLDRNGHDVSLNIDLSSNLQPRNKGLLCYYEAQGLLSQHEQLQSLRISEKDLVKSLSRELKLEVPLHLVLTVGEGKAFSYLTVAEISDRLVTINVREAA
;
A
#
# COMPACT_ATOMS: atom_id res chain seq x y z
N MET A 1 -17.99 1.78 6.13
CA MET A 1 -18.15 0.34 6.41
C MET A 1 -16.85 -0.31 6.01
N ALA A 2 -16.08 -0.72 7.01
CA ALA A 2 -14.76 -1.30 6.82
C ALA A 2 -14.85 -2.80 6.58
N VAL A 3 -14.18 -3.26 5.53
CA VAL A 3 -14.00 -4.67 5.20
C VAL A 3 -12.51 -4.97 5.28
N THR A 4 -12.13 -5.85 6.20
CA THR A 4 -10.76 -6.39 6.22
C THR A 4 -10.59 -7.33 5.04
N LEU A 5 -9.74 -6.96 4.08
CA LEU A 5 -9.45 -7.78 2.91
C LEU A 5 -8.49 -8.92 3.27
N ARG A 6 -7.48 -8.60 4.10
CA ARG A 6 -6.48 -9.56 4.55
C ARG A 6 -5.80 -9.08 5.81
N LYS A 7 -5.74 -9.91 6.84
CA LYS A 7 -4.95 -9.64 8.05
C LYS A 7 -3.50 -10.10 7.94
N LEU A 8 -3.27 -11.14 7.13
CA LEU A 8 -1.95 -11.76 6.96
C LEU A 8 -1.03 -10.94 6.07
N ALA A 9 0.27 -11.12 6.30
CA ALA A 9 1.34 -10.52 5.50
C ALA A 9 1.16 -10.78 3.99
N ALA A 10 1.45 -9.75 3.20
CA ALA A 10 1.61 -9.86 1.76
C ALA A 10 2.75 -8.93 1.30
N SER A 11 3.56 -9.40 0.35
CA SER A 11 4.60 -8.58 -0.26
C SER A 11 3.98 -7.43 -1.04
N ILE A 12 4.58 -6.25 -0.93
CA ILE A 12 4.21 -5.08 -1.71
C ILE A 12 5.45 -4.52 -2.43
N GLY A 13 5.24 -4.01 -3.64
CA GLY A 13 6.26 -3.25 -4.36
C GLY A 13 5.90 -1.77 -4.39
N LEU A 14 6.87 -0.89 -4.22
CA LEU A 14 6.70 0.56 -4.39
C LEU A 14 7.63 1.04 -5.50
N ALA A 15 7.17 2.01 -6.29
CA ALA A 15 8.00 2.73 -7.25
C ALA A 15 7.92 4.24 -6.99
N PHE A 16 9.05 4.92 -7.13
CA PHE A 16 9.21 6.34 -6.84
C PHE A 16 9.62 7.13 -8.09
N SER A 17 9.39 8.44 -8.08
CA SER A 17 9.66 9.33 -9.22
C SER A 17 11.12 9.51 -9.57
N ASP A 18 12.03 9.26 -8.62
CA ASP A 18 13.48 9.25 -8.84
C ASP A 18 13.98 7.97 -9.55
N GLY A 19 13.08 7.04 -9.88
CA GLY A 19 13.39 5.77 -10.52
C GLY A 19 13.77 4.66 -9.52
N THR A 20 13.78 4.94 -8.21
CA THR A 20 13.99 3.90 -7.20
C THR A 20 12.74 3.05 -7.01
N SER A 21 12.93 1.83 -6.49
CA SER A 21 11.82 0.93 -6.16
C SER A 21 12.12 0.16 -4.87
N ALA A 22 11.09 -0.04 -4.05
CA ALA A 22 11.14 -0.97 -2.92
C ALA A 22 10.43 -2.27 -3.30
N GLN A 23 11.05 -3.42 -3.07
CA GLN A 23 10.50 -4.72 -3.50
C GLN A 23 10.44 -5.76 -2.37
N THR A 24 10.97 -5.44 -1.19
CA THR A 24 11.04 -6.35 -0.05
C THR A 24 10.09 -5.97 1.09
N LEU A 25 9.29 -4.94 0.90
CA LEU A 25 8.31 -4.49 1.87
C LEU A 25 7.17 -5.50 2.03
N VAL A 26 6.73 -5.65 3.27
CA VAL A 26 5.61 -6.51 3.65
C VAL A 26 4.50 -5.65 4.25
N GLY A 27 3.32 -5.70 3.65
CA GLY A 27 2.11 -5.12 4.21
C GLY A 27 1.33 -6.12 5.07
N THR A 28 0.69 -5.62 6.12
CA THR A 28 -0.27 -6.32 6.97
C THR A 28 -1.55 -5.50 7.11
N ASP A 29 -2.61 -6.14 7.62
CA ASP A 29 -3.89 -5.47 7.92
C ASP A 29 -4.44 -4.63 6.75
N PHE A 30 -4.55 -5.26 5.58
CA PHE A 30 -5.18 -4.66 4.40
C PHE A 30 -6.66 -4.47 4.67
N VAL A 31 -7.07 -3.22 4.90
CA VAL A 31 -8.44 -2.84 5.23
C VAL A 31 -8.98 -1.89 4.17
N LEU A 32 -10.09 -2.28 3.56
CA LEU A 32 -10.83 -1.41 2.66
C LEU A 32 -11.98 -0.76 3.43
N ASP A 33 -11.94 0.55 3.65
CA ASP A 33 -13.06 1.28 4.23
C ASP A 33 -13.82 2.07 3.19
N ARG A 34 -15.14 1.96 3.23
CA ARG A 34 -16.06 2.68 2.35
C ARG A 34 -16.88 3.65 3.17
N ASN A 35 -16.66 4.95 3.00
CA ASN A 35 -17.48 5.98 3.64
C ASN A 35 -18.28 6.74 2.57
N GLY A 36 -19.53 6.33 2.35
CA GLY A 36 -20.34 6.88 1.27
C GLY A 36 -19.74 6.56 -0.11
N HIS A 37 -19.28 7.59 -0.82
CA HIS A 37 -18.61 7.47 -2.11
C HIS A 37 -17.09 7.32 -1.99
N ASP A 38 -16.53 7.57 -0.81
CA ASP A 38 -15.09 7.51 -0.59
C ASP A 38 -14.68 6.08 -0.28
N VAL A 39 -13.64 5.62 -0.96
CA VAL A 39 -13.03 4.31 -0.71
C VAL A 39 -11.60 4.56 -0.26
N SER A 40 -11.20 3.96 0.85
CA SER A 40 -9.81 3.98 1.32
C SER A 40 -9.26 2.56 1.48
N LEU A 41 -8.03 2.35 1.03
CA LEU A 41 -7.25 1.16 1.29
C LEU A 41 -6.16 1.50 2.31
N ASN A 42 -6.25 0.89 3.48
CA ASN A 42 -5.29 1.04 4.56
C ASN A 42 -4.36 -0.17 4.56
N ILE A 43 -3.05 0.07 4.64
CA ILE A 43 -2.02 -0.96 4.68
C ILE A 43 -1.04 -0.61 5.80
N ASP A 44 -0.78 -1.56 6.69
CA ASP A 44 0.22 -1.41 7.74
C ASP A 44 1.59 -1.95 7.29
N LEU A 45 2.59 -1.08 7.30
CA LEU A 45 3.99 -1.37 6.99
C LEU A 45 4.89 -1.34 8.23
N SER A 46 4.32 -1.11 9.42
CA SER A 46 5.06 -0.94 10.67
C SER A 46 5.94 -2.15 11.02
N SER A 47 5.55 -3.34 10.56
CA SER A 47 6.35 -4.55 10.73
C SER A 47 7.74 -4.45 10.11
N ASN A 48 7.91 -3.67 9.02
CA ASN A 48 9.20 -3.51 8.34
C ASN A 48 10.22 -2.72 9.16
N LEU A 49 9.77 -1.83 10.06
CA LEU A 49 10.62 -0.97 10.89
C LEU A 49 10.91 -1.52 12.30
N GLN A 50 10.59 -2.79 12.56
CA GLN A 50 10.83 -3.38 13.87
C GLN A 50 12.34 -3.56 14.14
N PRO A 51 12.80 -3.43 15.41
CA PRO A 51 14.22 -3.55 15.76
C PRO A 51 14.88 -4.84 15.28
N ARG A 52 14.14 -5.95 15.26
CA ARG A 52 14.62 -7.25 14.77
C ARG A 52 14.94 -7.29 13.27
N ASN A 53 14.41 -6.35 12.49
CA ASN A 53 14.65 -6.23 11.06
C ASN A 53 15.80 -5.27 10.74
N LYS A 54 16.44 -4.64 11.74
CA LYS A 54 17.60 -3.78 11.50
C LYS A 54 18.68 -4.56 10.76
N GLY A 55 19.17 -3.98 9.67
CA GLY A 55 20.15 -4.62 8.77
C GLY A 55 19.52 -5.43 7.63
N LEU A 56 18.20 -5.61 7.60
CA LEU A 56 17.49 -6.21 6.47
C LEU A 56 17.09 -5.14 5.45
N LEU A 57 16.98 -5.54 4.18
CA LEU A 57 16.61 -4.63 3.09
C LEU A 57 15.24 -3.99 3.31
N CYS A 58 14.25 -4.73 3.82
CA CYS A 58 12.92 -4.20 4.10
C CYS A 58 12.92 -3.06 5.11
N TYR A 59 13.84 -3.07 6.07
CA TYR A 59 14.00 -1.99 7.04
C TYR A 59 14.52 -0.73 6.36
N TYR A 60 15.55 -0.85 5.53
CA TYR A 60 16.11 0.30 4.79
C TYR A 60 15.12 0.85 3.75
N GLU A 61 14.39 -0.02 3.04
CA GLU A 61 13.33 0.39 2.11
C GLU A 61 12.20 1.14 2.85
N ALA A 62 11.80 0.70 4.04
CA ALA A 62 10.79 1.38 4.84
C ALA A 62 11.29 2.74 5.38
N GLN A 63 12.57 2.84 5.73
CA GLN A 63 13.21 4.13 6.05
C GLN A 63 13.29 5.06 4.84
N GLY A 64 13.57 4.50 3.65
CA GLY A 64 13.52 5.22 2.38
C GLY A 64 12.14 5.81 2.16
N LEU A 65 11.09 4.99 2.29
CA LEU A 65 9.70 5.44 2.20
C LEU A 65 9.42 6.61 3.17
N LEU A 66 9.83 6.52 4.45
CA LEU A 66 9.66 7.62 5.40
C LEU A 66 10.26 8.95 4.93
N SER A 67 11.35 8.90 4.17
CA SER A 67 12.11 10.08 3.72
C SER A 67 11.66 10.60 2.36
N GLN A 68 11.09 9.74 1.52
CA GLN A 68 10.77 10.04 0.12
C GLN A 68 9.30 9.74 -0.25
N HIS A 69 8.41 9.71 0.75
CA HIS A 69 7.00 9.36 0.56
C HIS A 69 6.29 10.24 -0.48
N GLU A 70 6.64 11.52 -0.57
CA GLU A 70 6.11 12.46 -1.57
C GLU A 70 6.45 12.06 -3.02
N GLN A 71 7.49 11.26 -3.20
CA GLN A 71 7.93 10.77 -4.50
C GLN A 71 7.24 9.46 -4.89
N LEU A 72 6.36 8.91 -4.05
CA LEU A 72 5.67 7.66 -4.33
C LEU A 72 4.79 7.81 -5.58
N GLN A 73 5.04 6.97 -6.59
CA GLN A 73 4.27 6.96 -7.83
C GLN A 73 3.29 5.80 -7.91
N SER A 74 3.70 4.62 -7.45
CA SER A 74 2.79 3.47 -7.48
C SER A 74 3.10 2.44 -6.39
N LEU A 75 2.05 1.71 -6.02
CA LEU A 75 2.10 0.53 -5.17
C LEU A 75 1.60 -0.69 -5.96
N ARG A 76 2.31 -1.81 -5.85
CA ARG A 76 2.01 -3.06 -6.55
C ARG A 76 1.75 -4.20 -5.57
N ILE A 77 0.67 -4.92 -5.80
CA ILE A 77 0.27 -6.10 -5.02
C ILE A 77 0.01 -7.26 -5.98
N SER A 78 0.81 -8.31 -5.90
CA SER A 78 0.68 -9.51 -6.76
C SER A 78 0.20 -10.75 -5.99
N GLU A 79 -0.19 -10.59 -4.73
CA GLU A 79 -0.67 -11.69 -3.91
C GLU A 79 -2.10 -12.07 -4.36
N LYS A 80 -2.28 -13.34 -4.76
CA LYS A 80 -3.46 -13.81 -5.50
C LYS A 80 -4.78 -13.59 -4.76
N ASP A 81 -4.84 -13.91 -3.48
CA ASP A 81 -6.09 -13.83 -2.71
C ASP A 81 -6.48 -12.37 -2.44
N LEU A 82 -5.48 -11.52 -2.22
CA LEU A 82 -5.65 -10.08 -2.04
C LEU A 82 -6.05 -9.39 -3.34
N VAL A 83 -5.40 -9.74 -4.46
CA VAL A 83 -5.80 -9.28 -5.81
C VAL A 83 -7.27 -9.63 -6.05
N LYS A 84 -7.66 -10.90 -5.87
CA LYS A 84 -9.05 -11.33 -6.07
C LYS A 84 -10.05 -10.60 -5.18
N SER A 85 -9.69 -10.34 -3.93
CA SER A 85 -10.52 -9.60 -2.98
C SER A 85 -10.66 -8.14 -3.40
N LEU A 86 -9.55 -7.48 -3.74
CA LEU A 86 -9.54 -6.11 -4.26
C LEU A 86 -10.37 -6.00 -5.55
N SER A 87 -10.23 -6.91 -6.52
CA SER A 87 -11.03 -6.91 -7.76
C SER A 87 -12.53 -7.03 -7.49
N ARG A 88 -12.93 -7.82 -6.48
CA ARG A 88 -14.35 -7.98 -6.13
C ARG A 88 -14.92 -6.71 -5.50
N GLU A 89 -14.12 -6.05 -4.68
CA GLU A 89 -14.56 -4.90 -3.90
C GLU A 89 -14.47 -3.59 -4.71
N LEU A 90 -13.37 -3.36 -5.42
CA LEU A 90 -13.14 -2.21 -6.30
C LEU A 90 -13.77 -2.50 -7.67
N LYS A 91 -15.08 -2.26 -7.79
CA LYS A 91 -15.84 -2.60 -9.00
C LYS A 91 -15.74 -1.57 -10.13
N LEU A 92 -15.23 -0.37 -9.89
CA LEU A 92 -15.18 0.75 -10.86
C LEU A 92 -14.00 1.69 -10.53
N GLU A 93 -13.62 2.54 -11.49
CA GLU A 93 -12.61 3.63 -11.42
C GLU A 93 -12.98 4.70 -10.38
N VAL A 94 -13.17 4.29 -9.14
CA VAL A 94 -13.43 5.19 -8.03
C VAL A 94 -12.08 5.69 -7.52
N PRO A 95 -11.94 7.01 -7.29
CA PRO A 95 -10.78 7.54 -6.57
C PRO A 95 -10.58 6.75 -5.26
N LEU A 96 -9.38 6.20 -5.10
CA LEU A 96 -9.02 5.39 -3.95
C LEU A 96 -8.06 6.20 -3.09
N HIS A 97 -8.40 6.38 -1.82
CA HIS A 97 -7.47 6.91 -0.84
C HIS A 97 -6.55 5.79 -0.36
N LEU A 98 -5.28 5.82 -0.72
CA LEU A 98 -4.29 4.90 -0.18
C LEU A 98 -3.75 5.48 1.12
N VAL A 99 -3.79 4.70 2.19
CA VAL A 99 -3.20 5.05 3.48
C VAL A 99 -2.14 4.02 3.84
N LEU A 100 -0.89 4.46 3.98
CA LEU A 100 0.24 3.64 4.39
C LEU A 100 0.64 4.02 5.81
N THR A 101 0.41 3.12 6.77
CA THR A 101 0.91 3.30 8.14
C THR A 101 2.33 2.77 8.22
N VAL A 102 3.29 3.62 8.60
CA VAL A 102 4.72 3.33 8.53
C VAL A 102 5.37 3.57 9.89
N GLY A 103 5.10 2.70 10.86
CA GLY A 103 5.75 2.73 12.19
C GLY A 103 5.50 4.00 13.01
N GLU A 104 5.64 3.91 14.34
CA GLU A 104 5.63 5.07 15.26
C GLU A 104 4.43 6.05 15.08
N GLY A 105 3.28 5.56 14.62
CA GLY A 105 2.08 6.37 14.40
C GLY A 105 2.14 7.29 13.16
N LYS A 106 3.15 7.15 12.29
CA LYS A 106 3.20 7.85 11.02
C LYS A 106 2.29 7.16 10.00
N ALA A 107 1.49 7.94 9.31
CA ALA A 107 0.69 7.48 8.18
C ALA A 107 0.80 8.48 7.04
N PHE A 108 0.88 7.96 5.82
CA PHE A 108 0.89 8.74 4.59
C PHE A 108 -0.35 8.45 3.78
N SER A 109 -1.01 9.50 3.30
CA SER A 109 -2.25 9.41 2.56
C SER A 109 -2.05 9.90 1.13
N TYR A 110 -2.67 9.22 0.18
CA TYR A 110 -2.54 9.53 -1.24
C TYR A 110 -3.89 9.42 -1.93
N LEU A 111 -4.17 10.33 -2.85
CA LEU A 111 -5.23 10.16 -3.82
C LEU A 111 -4.70 9.30 -4.97
N THR A 112 -5.37 8.19 -5.24
CA THR A 112 -4.87 7.17 -6.16
C THR A 112 -5.95 6.64 -7.09
N VAL A 113 -5.53 5.92 -8.12
CA VAL A 113 -6.40 5.08 -8.94
C VAL A 113 -5.82 3.69 -9.03
N ALA A 114 -6.68 2.69 -8.83
CA ALA A 114 -6.31 1.29 -8.91
C ALA A 114 -6.56 0.74 -10.31
N GLU A 115 -5.52 0.17 -10.90
CA GLU A 115 -5.57 -0.67 -12.09
C GLU A 115 -5.46 -2.12 -11.65
N ILE A 116 -6.49 -2.90 -11.95
CA ILE A 116 -6.63 -4.27 -11.47
C ILE A 116 -6.60 -5.22 -12.67
N SER A 117 -5.65 -6.15 -12.63
CA SER A 117 -5.58 -7.31 -13.53
C SER A 117 -5.75 -8.61 -12.74
N ASP A 118 -5.89 -9.73 -13.44
CA ASP A 118 -6.09 -11.07 -12.82
C ASP A 118 -4.98 -11.48 -11.83
N ARG A 119 -3.80 -10.86 -11.91
CA ARG A 119 -2.61 -11.26 -11.14
C ARG A 119 -1.94 -10.13 -10.38
N LEU A 120 -2.33 -8.90 -10.64
CA LEU A 120 -1.64 -7.72 -10.12
C LEU A 120 -2.64 -6.59 -9.94
N VAL A 121 -2.60 -5.97 -8.76
CA VAL A 121 -3.18 -4.65 -8.53
C VAL A 121 -2.05 -3.64 -8.52
N THR A 122 -2.17 -2.62 -9.36
CA THR A 122 -1.30 -1.44 -9.35
C THR A 122 -2.12 -0.25 -8.90
N ILE A 123 -1.68 0.42 -7.84
CA ILE A 123 -2.30 1.63 -7.30
C ILE A 123 -1.41 2.80 -7.67
N ASN A 124 -1.85 3.61 -8.62
CA ASN A 124 -1.10 4.76 -9.13
C ASN A 124 -1.45 6.02 -8.34
N VAL A 125 -0.45 6.68 -7.79
CA VAL A 125 -0.59 7.94 -7.04
C VAL A 125 -0.84 9.08 -8.02
N ARG A 126 -1.89 9.87 -7.76
CA ARG A 126 -2.21 11.09 -8.50
C ARG A 126 -1.76 12.33 -7.75
N GLU A 127 -1.97 12.34 -6.44
CA GLU A 127 -1.66 13.46 -5.55
C GLU A 127 -1.33 12.92 -4.15
N ALA A 128 -0.31 13.48 -3.51
CA ALA A 128 -0.05 13.25 -2.09
C ALA A 128 -0.96 14.18 -1.28
N ALA A 129 -1.70 13.62 -0.32
CA ALA A 129 -2.72 14.32 0.47
C ALA A 129 -2.18 14.80 1.83
#